data_AF-A0A2N3V4D8-F1
#
_entry.id   AF-A0A2N3V4D8-F1
#
_cell.length_a   1.000
_cell.length_b   1.000
_cell.length_c   1.000
_cell.angle_alpha   90.00
_cell.angle_beta   90.00
_cell.angle_gamma   90.00
#
_symmetry.space_group_name_H-M   'P 1'
#
loop_
_entity.id
_entity.type
_entity.pdbx_description
1 polymer ?
#
loop_
_entity_poly.entity_id
_entity_poly.type
_entity_poly.pdbx_seq_one_letter_code
_entity_poly.pdbx_strand_id
1 'polypeptide(L)'
;MSTAEYDVAHIRDSHTGTGNHRRKGEHMSKAEAIVQGLGGADNIVEIEACITRLRTEVKDGSKVDEAALKAAGAHGVLKSGTVVQVVVGPEADTLADDIEDIL
;
A
#
# COMPACT_ATOMS: atom_id res chain seq x y z
N MET A 1 62.96 -7.63 6.78
CA MET A 1 61.57 -8.12 6.92
C MET A 1 60.67 -6.89 6.87
N SER A 2 60.09 -6.61 5.71
CA SER A 2 59.23 -5.45 5.46
C SER A 2 57.88 -6.00 5.01
N THR A 3 56.87 -5.83 5.85
CA THR A 3 55.51 -6.31 5.57
C THR A 3 54.77 -5.17 4.88
N ALA A 4 54.22 -5.48 3.72
CA ALA A 4 53.64 -4.58 2.75
C ALA A 4 52.48 -3.72 3.30
N GLU A 5 52.43 -2.48 2.81
CA GLU A 5 51.27 -1.58 2.89
C GLU A 5 50.12 -2.18 2.07
N TYR A 6 48.96 -2.36 2.71
CA TYR A 6 47.71 -2.71 2.03
C TYR A 6 46.88 -1.43 1.95
N ASP A 7 46.97 -0.77 0.80
CA ASP A 7 46.11 0.34 0.41
C ASP A 7 44.71 -0.23 0.10
N VAL A 8 43.72 0.08 0.94
CA VAL A 8 42.30 -0.18 0.64
C VAL A 8 41.60 1.17 0.55
N ALA A 9 41.87 1.85 -0.55
CA ALA A 9 40.98 2.88 -1.05
C ALA A 9 39.68 2.24 -1.58
N HIS A 10 38.55 2.91 -1.31
CA HIS A 10 37.20 2.69 -1.87
C HIS A 10 36.30 1.66 -1.18
N ILE A 11 35.65 2.09 -0.09
CA ILE A 11 34.23 1.77 0.13
C ILE A 11 33.47 3.09 0.22
N ARG A 12 33.03 3.57 -0.95
CA ARG A 12 31.93 4.52 -1.07
C ARG A 12 30.66 3.69 -1.23
N ASP A 13 29.92 3.48 -0.15
CA ASP A 13 28.52 3.10 -0.24
C ASP A 13 27.67 4.23 0.31
N SER A 14 27.44 5.19 -0.58
CA SER A 14 26.38 6.17 -0.49
C SER A 14 25.05 5.43 -0.64
N HIS A 15 24.44 4.97 0.45
CA HIS A 15 23.01 4.64 0.41
C HIS A 15 22.21 5.93 0.56
N THR A 16 22.08 6.61 -0.58
CA THR A 16 21.01 7.55 -0.88
C THR A 16 19.66 6.88 -0.64
N GLY A 17 19.00 7.22 0.47
CA GLY A 17 17.57 6.99 0.66
C GLY A 17 16.77 7.99 -0.19
N THR A 18 16.80 7.82 -1.50
CA THR A 18 15.91 8.52 -2.43
C THR A 18 15.45 7.49 -3.43
N GLY A 19 14.30 6.88 -3.12
CA GLY A 19 13.68 5.83 -3.91
C GLY A 19 12.31 6.21 -4.45
N ASN A 20 12.02 7.50 -4.68
CA ASN A 20 10.84 7.90 -5.47
C ASN A 20 11.17 7.73 -6.96
N HIS A 21 11.26 6.48 -7.41
CA HIS A 21 11.36 6.14 -8.82
C HIS A 21 9.98 5.77 -9.37
N ARG A 22 9.25 6.84 -9.72
CA ARG A 22 8.13 6.82 -10.65
C ARG A 22 8.52 6.10 -11.94
N ARG A 23 8.13 4.84 -12.10
CA ARG A 23 7.89 4.22 -13.41
C ARG A 23 6.39 4.11 -13.60
N LYS A 24 5.83 5.17 -14.19
CA LYS A 24 4.46 5.23 -14.69
C LYS A 24 4.35 4.26 -15.88
N GLY A 25 4.09 2.99 -15.59
CA GLY A 25 3.61 2.00 -16.55
C GLY A 25 2.17 1.65 -16.17
N GLU A 26 1.30 1.42 -17.16
CA GLU A 26 -0.13 1.08 -17.04
C GLU A 26 -0.38 -0.22 -16.25
N HIS A 27 -0.11 -0.19 -14.95
CA HIS A 27 -0.59 -1.14 -13.97
C HIS A 27 -1.22 -0.31 -12.87
N MET A 28 -2.55 -0.36 -12.78
CA MET A 28 -3.29 0.20 -11.65
C MET A 28 -2.65 -0.35 -10.36
N SER A 29 -2.18 0.54 -9.49
CA SER A 29 -1.60 0.12 -8.21
C SER A 29 -2.64 -0.64 -7.40
N LYS A 30 -2.20 -1.55 -6.53
CA LYS A 30 -3.08 -2.25 -5.60
C LYS A 30 -3.89 -1.25 -4.76
N ALA A 31 -3.29 -0.14 -4.38
CA ALA A 31 -3.93 0.96 -3.67
C ALA A 31 -5.08 1.58 -4.49
N GLU A 32 -4.82 1.95 -5.75
CA GLU A 32 -5.85 2.49 -6.67
C GLU A 32 -6.99 1.49 -6.87
N ALA A 33 -6.67 0.21 -7.05
CA ALA A 33 -7.67 -0.85 -7.21
C ALA A 33 -8.53 -1.01 -5.96
N ILE A 34 -7.95 -0.88 -4.77
CA ILE A 34 -8.69 -0.89 -3.50
C ILE A 34 -9.59 0.34 -3.39
N VAL A 35 -9.09 1.53 -3.70
CA VAL A 35 -9.89 2.77 -3.69
C VAL A 35 -11.09 2.65 -4.63
N GLN A 36 -10.89 2.14 -5.84
CA GLN A 36 -12.00 1.88 -6.77
C GLN A 36 -12.97 0.83 -6.22
N GLY A 37 -12.44 -0.26 -5.64
CA GLY A 37 -13.26 -1.31 -5.01
C GLY A 37 -14.06 -0.83 -3.80
N LEU A 38 -13.61 0.22 -3.10
CA LEU A 38 -14.36 0.86 -2.02
C LEU A 38 -15.46 1.82 -2.52
N GLY A 39 -15.60 1.99 -3.84
CA GLY A 39 -16.56 2.91 -4.45
C GLY A 39 -15.97 4.27 -4.83
N GLY A 40 -14.63 4.39 -4.86
CA GLY A 40 -13.88 5.59 -5.20
C GLY A 40 -13.45 6.41 -3.98
N ALA A 41 -12.49 7.32 -4.19
CA ALA A 41 -11.95 8.20 -3.15
C ALA A 41 -13.04 9.01 -2.43
N ASP A 42 -14.01 9.53 -3.18
CA ASP A 42 -15.15 10.28 -2.63
C ASP A 42 -16.04 9.45 -1.70
N ASN A 43 -16.02 8.11 -1.79
CA ASN A 43 -16.81 7.25 -0.93
C ASN A 43 -16.07 6.89 0.37
N ILE A 44 -14.76 7.07 0.44
CA ILE A 44 -13.96 6.78 1.62
C ILE A 44 -14.07 7.97 2.58
N VAL A 45 -14.32 7.68 3.86
CA VAL A 45 -14.35 8.67 4.95
C VAL A 45 -13.04 8.63 5.70
N GLU A 46 -12.60 7.41 6.04
CA GLU A 46 -11.40 7.16 6.83
C GLU A 46 -10.84 5.79 6.46
N ILE A 47 -9.51 5.67 6.48
CA ILE A 47 -8.81 4.40 6.34
C ILE A 47 -7.73 4.29 7.41
N GLU A 48 -7.67 3.17 8.09
CA GLU A 48 -6.65 2.87 9.09
C GLU A 48 -6.07 1.48 8.82
N ALA A 49 -4.74 1.39 8.71
CA ALA A 49 -4.06 0.10 8.72
C ALA A 49 -3.99 -0.49 10.13
N CYS A 50 -4.28 -1.78 10.22
CA CYS A 50 -3.83 -2.64 11.31
C CYS A 50 -2.68 -3.53 10.81
N ILE A 51 -2.36 -4.60 11.54
CA ILE A 51 -1.26 -5.52 11.17
C ILE A 51 -1.53 -6.27 9.85
N THR A 52 -2.76 -6.70 9.61
CA THR A 52 -3.11 -7.53 8.42
C THR A 52 -4.34 -7.07 7.66
N ARG A 53 -4.96 -5.96 8.09
CA ARG A 53 -6.26 -5.49 7.59
C ARG A 53 -6.28 -3.99 7.50
N LEU A 54 -7.01 -3.48 6.52
CA LEU A 54 -7.41 -2.08 6.39
C LEU A 54 -8.81 -1.94 6.97
N ARG A 55 -8.94 -1.14 8.03
CA ARG A 55 -10.21 -0.72 8.59
C ARG A 55 -10.63 0.53 7.83
N THR A 56 -11.73 0.44 7.10
CA THR A 56 -12.23 1.52 6.26
C THR A 56 -13.60 1.94 6.73
N GLU A 57 -13.82 3.23 6.84
CA GLU A 57 -15.15 3.80 6.94
C GLU A 57 -15.51 4.41 5.58
N VAL A 58 -16.69 4.09 5.08
CA VAL A 58 -17.21 4.61 3.81
C VAL A 58 -18.54 5.31 4.01
N LYS A 59 -18.85 6.28 3.13
CA LYS A 59 -20.12 7.01 3.14
C LYS A 59 -21.28 6.08 2.78
N ASP A 60 -21.09 5.24 1.77
CA ASP A 60 -22.08 4.28 1.31
C ASP A 60 -21.46 2.90 1.09
N GLY A 61 -21.80 1.96 1.98
CA GLY A 61 -21.34 0.58 1.87
C GLY A 61 -21.85 -0.13 0.61
N SER A 62 -22.96 0.28 0.03
CA SER A 62 -23.56 -0.36 -1.15
C SER A 62 -22.71 -0.18 -2.40
N LYS A 63 -21.84 0.83 -2.43
CA LYS A 63 -20.89 1.09 -3.52
C LYS A 63 -19.60 0.26 -3.42
N VAL A 64 -19.42 -0.45 -2.30
CA VAL A 64 -18.25 -1.30 -2.07
C VAL A 64 -18.40 -2.59 -2.85
N ASP A 65 -17.43 -2.88 -3.71
CA ASP A 65 -17.32 -4.09 -4.51
C ASP A 65 -16.29 -5.06 -3.91
N GLU A 66 -16.81 -6.04 -3.17
CA GLU A 66 -16.00 -7.07 -2.53
C GLU A 66 -15.24 -7.95 -3.54
N ALA A 67 -15.78 -8.14 -4.76
CA ALA A 67 -15.13 -8.94 -5.79
C ALA A 67 -13.95 -8.18 -6.39
N ALA A 68 -14.11 -6.88 -6.66
CA ALA A 68 -13.02 -6.00 -7.10
C ALA A 68 -11.91 -5.92 -6.05
N LEU A 69 -12.25 -5.78 -4.77
CA LEU A 69 -11.28 -5.78 -3.66
C LEU A 69 -10.49 -7.09 -3.57
N LYS A 70 -11.16 -8.23 -3.72
CA LYS A 70 -10.47 -9.54 -3.78
C LYS A 70 -9.57 -9.66 -5.01
N ALA A 71 -10.02 -9.17 -6.16
CA ALA A 71 -9.22 -9.13 -7.38
C ALA A 71 -8.00 -8.20 -7.27
N ALA A 72 -8.09 -7.12 -6.50
CA ALA A 72 -6.98 -6.25 -6.14
C ALA A 72 -5.95 -6.93 -5.21
N GLY A 73 -6.25 -8.11 -4.67
CA GLY A 73 -5.37 -8.85 -3.78
C GLY A 73 -5.77 -8.76 -2.30
N ALA A 74 -7.02 -8.43 -2.00
CA ALA A 74 -7.58 -8.69 -0.68
C ALA A 74 -7.83 -10.20 -0.51
N HIS A 75 -7.31 -10.77 0.57
CA HIS A 75 -7.59 -12.13 1.00
C HIS A 75 -9.03 -12.30 1.50
N GLY A 76 -9.62 -11.21 2.01
CA GLY A 76 -10.98 -11.21 2.52
C GLY A 76 -11.51 -9.79 2.64
N VAL A 77 -12.82 -9.65 2.56
CA VAL A 77 -13.52 -8.38 2.76
C VAL A 77 -14.66 -8.66 3.71
N LEU A 78 -14.81 -7.83 4.73
CA LEU A 78 -15.95 -7.85 5.63
C LEU A 78 -16.64 -6.50 5.54
N LYS A 79 -17.93 -6.50 5.25
CA LYS A 79 -18.74 -5.29 5.17
C LYS A 79 -19.83 -5.34 6.23
N SER A 80 -19.94 -4.26 7.00
CA SER A 80 -20.94 -4.08 8.05
C SER A 80 -21.49 -2.65 7.98
N GLY A 81 -22.52 -2.45 7.15
CA GLY A 81 -23.07 -1.11 6.89
C GLY A 81 -22.05 -0.22 6.18
N THR A 82 -21.62 0.85 6.84
CA THR A 82 -20.61 1.81 6.39
C THR A 82 -19.18 1.42 6.75
N VAL A 83 -18.99 0.39 7.59
CA VAL A 83 -17.66 -0.07 7.99
C VAL A 83 -17.25 -1.25 7.13
N VAL A 84 -16.08 -1.15 6.52
CA VAL A 84 -15.45 -2.18 5.69
C VAL A 84 -14.13 -2.59 6.32
N GLN A 85 -13.81 -3.88 6.26
CA GLN A 85 -12.52 -4.40 6.67
C GLN A 85 -11.94 -5.24 5.53
N VAL A 86 -10.83 -4.78 4.97
CA VAL A 86 -10.15 -5.43 3.85
C VAL A 86 -8.92 -6.14 4.39
N VAL A 87 -8.90 -7.46 4.34
CA VAL A 87 -7.76 -8.29 4.76
C VAL A 87 -6.77 -8.35 3.61
N VAL A 88 -5.63 -7.68 3.70
CA VAL A 88 -4.65 -7.60 2.60
C VAL A 88 -3.34 -8.33 2.92
N GLY A 89 -3.11 -8.68 4.19
CA GLY A 89 -1.89 -9.35 4.65
C GLY A 89 -0.90 -8.37 5.30
N PRO A 90 0.37 -8.77 5.50
CA PRO A 90 1.36 -7.98 6.25
C PRO A 90 1.74 -6.65 5.57
N GLU A 91 1.38 -6.47 4.31
CA GLU A 91 1.54 -5.23 3.54
C GLU A 91 0.44 -4.19 3.80
N ALA A 92 -0.46 -4.41 4.79
CA ALA A 92 -1.56 -3.50 5.09
C ALA A 92 -1.09 -2.08 5.42
N ASP A 93 0.01 -1.95 6.16
CA ASP A 93 0.57 -0.65 6.57
C ASP A 93 1.02 0.18 5.36
N THR A 94 1.89 -0.39 4.51
CA THR A 94 2.34 0.26 3.27
C THR A 94 1.17 0.57 2.33
N LEU A 95 0.19 -0.32 2.26
CA LEU A 95 -0.96 -0.12 1.39
C LEU A 95 -1.90 0.97 1.88
N ALA A 96 -2.02 1.19 3.19
CA ALA A 96 -2.75 2.35 3.71
C ALA A 96 -2.04 3.65 3.35
N ASP A 97 -0.72 3.72 3.55
CA ASP A 97 0.09 4.89 3.19
C ASP A 97 -0.05 5.23 1.70
N ASP A 98 0.07 4.22 0.82
CA ASP A 98 -0.16 4.39 -0.61
C ASP A 98 -1.59 4.86 -0.94
N ILE A 99 -2.61 4.41 -0.19
CA ILE A 99 -4.00 4.87 -0.37
C ILE A 99 -4.14 6.32 0.12
N GLU A 100 -3.59 6.67 1.27
CA GLU A 100 -3.61 8.02 1.81
C GLU A 100 -2.93 9.04 0.88
N ASP A 101 -1.87 8.65 0.16
CA ASP A 101 -1.23 9.50 -0.85
C ASP A 101 -2.11 9.72 -2.10
N ILE A 102 -3.12 8.86 -2.34
CA ILE A 102 -4.06 8.93 -3.47
C ILE A 102 -5.31 9.77 -3.13
N LEU A 103 -5.75 9.76 -1.86
CA LEU A 103 -6.96 10.42 -1.37
C LEU A 103 -6.78 11.94 -1.24
#